data_AF-A0A0W0W1G2-F1
#
_entry.id   AF-A0A0W0W1G2-F1
#
_cell.length_a   1.000
_cell.length_b   1.000
_cell.length_c   1.000
_cell.angle_alpha   90.00
_cell.angle_beta   90.00
_cell.angle_gamma   90.00
#
_symmetry.space_group_name_H-M   'P 1'
#
loop_
_entity.id
_entity.type
_entity.pdbx_description
1 polymer ?
#
loop_
_entity_poly.entity_id
_entity_poly.type
_entity_poly.pdbx_seq_one_letter_code
_entity_poly.pdbx_strand_id
1 'polypeptide(L)'
;MKKQLILIHLSLALASSSFAAIPLFPKLFQEKQPNRQQSLRSHDGYADFSGHWTGVCDNDPEEKISLTIEQSSDFSSITFDNEQMPIDTISAYSTQGNFVVDKNIAHLHWSGDGQQLLGSLLAYRKEGNLALDGIEVGVGKFSWSLENDQLHYSIALSFFKDGTLTNTTSYHCVYNKASIDT
;
A
#
# COMPACT_ATOMS: atom_id res chain seq x y z
N MET A 1 19.77 -65.20 6.51
CA MET A 1 18.51 -64.44 6.65
C MET A 1 18.76 -63.01 6.22
N LYS A 2 18.20 -62.58 5.08
CA LYS A 2 18.41 -61.25 4.48
C LYS A 2 17.57 -60.21 5.23
N LYS A 3 18.22 -59.22 5.85
CA LYS A 3 17.56 -58.05 6.44
C LYS A 3 17.46 -56.97 5.38
N GLN A 4 16.24 -56.69 4.91
CA GLN A 4 15.96 -55.56 4.01
C GLN A 4 15.72 -54.33 4.88
N LEU A 5 16.57 -53.32 4.72
CA LEU A 5 16.38 -51.97 5.27
C LEU A 5 15.45 -51.22 4.32
N ILE A 6 14.23 -50.92 4.79
CA ILE A 6 13.30 -50.04 4.11
C ILE A 6 13.73 -48.61 4.43
N LEU A 7 14.35 -47.97 3.45
CA LEU A 7 14.73 -46.55 3.51
C LEU A 7 13.45 -45.74 3.20
N ILE A 8 12.82 -45.20 4.23
CA ILE A 8 11.68 -44.28 4.08
C ILE A 8 12.27 -42.91 3.75
N HIS A 9 12.28 -42.54 2.46
CA HIS A 9 12.52 -41.17 2.04
C HIS A 9 11.31 -40.30 2.44
N LEU A 10 11.39 -39.67 3.62
CA LEU A 10 10.59 -38.48 3.90
C LEU A 10 11.18 -37.34 3.07
N SER A 11 10.67 -37.13 1.86
CA SER A 11 10.88 -35.89 1.13
C SER A 11 10.17 -34.77 1.90
N LEU A 12 10.92 -34.08 2.76
CA LEU A 12 10.59 -32.75 3.24
C LEU A 12 10.51 -31.85 2.00
N ALA A 13 9.32 -31.72 1.43
CA ALA A 13 9.00 -30.60 0.56
C ALA A 13 8.95 -29.37 1.48
N LEU A 14 10.11 -28.72 1.65
CA LEU A 14 10.15 -27.33 2.06
C LEU A 14 9.52 -26.55 0.90
N ALA A 15 8.20 -26.41 0.95
CA ALA A 15 7.50 -25.37 0.22
C ALA A 15 7.95 -24.04 0.83
N SER A 16 9.12 -23.55 0.42
CA SER A 16 9.45 -22.15 0.57
C SER A 16 8.47 -21.39 -0.32
N SER A 17 7.34 -21.00 0.27
CA SER A 17 6.47 -20.01 -0.34
C SER A 17 7.31 -18.74 -0.44
N SER A 18 7.79 -18.49 -1.65
CA SER A 18 8.47 -17.26 -2.00
C SER A 18 7.39 -16.18 -2.02
N PHE A 19 7.12 -15.60 -0.85
CA PHE A 19 6.48 -14.31 -0.77
C PHE A 19 7.59 -13.27 -0.74
N ALA A 20 8.04 -12.84 -1.91
CA ALA A 20 8.61 -11.52 -2.04
C ALA A 20 7.44 -10.53 -2.02
N ALA A 21 6.83 -10.35 -0.84
CA ALA A 21 5.96 -9.21 -0.64
C ALA A 21 6.88 -7.99 -0.59
N ILE A 22 6.89 -7.17 -1.64
CA ILE A 22 7.45 -5.81 -1.56
C ILE A 22 6.66 -5.11 -0.44
N PRO A 23 7.25 -4.87 0.75
CA PRO A 23 6.50 -4.40 1.88
C PRO A 23 6.53 -2.87 1.82
N LEU A 24 5.78 -2.27 0.89
CA LEU A 24 5.37 -0.89 1.09
C LEU A 24 4.10 -0.80 1.95
N PHE A 25 3.39 -1.92 2.15
CA PHE A 25 2.24 -1.99 3.05
C PHE A 25 2.13 -3.39 3.72
N PRO A 26 2.87 -3.69 4.81
CA PRO A 26 2.75 -4.98 5.48
C PRO A 26 1.40 -5.08 6.23
N LYS A 27 0.41 -5.80 5.67
CA LYS A 27 -0.86 -6.19 6.34
C LYS A 27 -1.40 -5.12 7.32
N LEU A 28 -1.83 -3.98 6.79
CA LEU A 28 -1.79 -2.72 7.52
C LEU A 28 -3.10 -2.26 8.17
N PHE A 29 -4.23 -2.95 8.01
CA PHE A 29 -5.52 -2.31 8.32
C PHE A 29 -6.46 -3.24 9.11
N GLN A 30 -6.19 -3.38 10.41
CA GLN A 30 -7.20 -3.78 11.38
C GLN A 30 -7.17 -2.85 12.59
N GLU A 31 -7.70 -1.64 12.44
CA GLU A 31 -8.26 -0.92 13.58
C GLU A 31 -9.45 -0.06 13.16
N LYS A 32 -10.49 -0.05 14.00
CA LYS A 32 -11.77 0.60 13.76
C LYS A 32 -11.59 2.11 13.86
N GLN A 33 -11.68 2.83 12.74
CA GLN A 33 -11.56 4.29 12.75
C GLN A 33 -12.77 4.95 13.46
N PRO A 34 -12.56 6.03 14.23
CA PRO A 34 -13.64 6.81 14.82
C PRO A 34 -14.44 7.55 13.75
N ASN A 35 -15.76 7.46 13.85
CA ASN A 35 -16.72 8.03 12.91
C ASN A 35 -16.62 9.57 12.91
N ARG A 36 -15.96 10.16 11.91
CA ARG A 36 -15.82 11.61 11.74
C ARG A 36 -16.74 12.05 10.60
N GLN A 37 -17.68 12.94 10.90
CA GLN A 37 -18.55 13.55 9.87
C GLN A 37 -17.71 14.41 8.93
N GLN A 38 -17.53 13.92 7.70
CA GLN A 38 -16.96 14.68 6.60
C GLN A 38 -18.05 15.58 5.99
N SER A 39 -17.67 16.76 5.52
CA SER A 39 -18.60 17.55 4.68
C SER A 39 -18.69 16.87 3.32
N LEU A 40 -19.80 16.18 3.07
CA LEU A 40 -20.14 15.64 1.77
C LEU A 40 -20.26 16.80 0.78
N ARG A 41 -19.30 16.95 -0.12
CA ARG A 41 -19.47 17.78 -1.30
C ARG A 41 -19.90 16.86 -2.44
N SER A 42 -21.08 17.07 -3.00
CA SER A 42 -21.47 16.38 -4.23
C SER A 42 -20.63 16.93 -5.37
N HIS A 43 -19.83 16.09 -6.00
CA HIS A 43 -18.91 16.53 -7.05
C HIS A 43 -19.15 15.74 -8.34
N ASP A 44 -19.93 16.34 -9.24
CA ASP A 44 -20.03 15.88 -10.62
C ASP A 44 -18.69 16.12 -11.33
N GLY A 45 -18.13 15.09 -11.97
CA GLY A 45 -16.94 15.19 -12.83
C GLY A 45 -15.61 14.70 -12.25
N TYR A 46 -15.62 14.07 -11.06
CA TYR A 46 -14.43 13.42 -10.53
C TYR A 46 -14.06 12.16 -11.30
N ALA A 47 -12.78 11.86 -11.38
CA ALA A 47 -12.30 10.62 -11.97
C ALA A 47 -12.82 9.41 -11.18
N ASP A 48 -13.20 8.35 -11.90
CA ASP A 48 -13.57 7.08 -11.30
C ASP A 48 -12.44 6.07 -11.48
N PHE A 49 -11.69 5.85 -10.40
CA PHE A 49 -10.59 4.88 -10.38
C PHE A 49 -11.07 3.44 -10.19
N SER A 50 -12.37 3.20 -10.04
CA SER A 50 -12.91 1.88 -9.72
C SER A 50 -12.62 0.85 -10.82
N GLY A 51 -12.17 -0.32 -10.38
CA GLY A 51 -11.91 -1.44 -11.28
C GLY A 51 -10.84 -2.39 -10.77
N HIS A 52 -10.67 -3.46 -11.54
CA HIS A 52 -9.53 -4.34 -11.41
C HIS A 52 -8.44 -3.88 -12.39
N TRP A 53 -7.23 -3.71 -11.88
CA TRP A 53 -6.11 -3.10 -12.59
C TRP A 53 -4.92 -4.05 -12.53
N THR A 54 -4.19 -4.20 -13.64
CA THR A 54 -2.95 -4.98 -13.70
C THR A 54 -1.88 -4.19 -14.43
N GLY A 55 -0.68 -4.12 -13.85
CA GLY A 55 0.34 -3.20 -14.30
C GLY A 55 1.73 -3.58 -13.82
N VAL A 56 2.68 -2.68 -14.06
CA VAL A 56 4.09 -2.82 -13.68
C VAL A 56 4.59 -1.49 -13.12
N CYS A 57 5.67 -1.54 -12.34
CA CYS A 57 6.33 -0.37 -11.79
C CYS A 57 7.75 -0.22 -12.35
N ASP A 58 8.26 1.01 -12.48
CA ASP A 58 9.57 1.28 -13.07
C ASP A 58 10.74 0.56 -12.38
N ASN A 59 10.62 0.27 -11.08
CA ASN A 59 11.63 -0.44 -10.30
C ASN A 59 11.58 -1.96 -10.46
N ASP A 60 10.45 -2.51 -10.91
CA ASP A 60 10.31 -3.93 -11.22
C ASP A 60 9.38 -4.10 -12.44
N PRO A 61 9.93 -3.90 -13.65
CA PRO A 61 9.14 -3.97 -14.88
C PRO A 61 8.76 -5.41 -15.25
N GLU A 62 9.35 -6.42 -14.61
CA GLU A 62 9.08 -7.83 -14.89
C GLU A 62 7.96 -8.38 -13.98
N GLU A 63 7.80 -7.80 -12.78
CA GLU A 63 6.73 -8.17 -11.85
C GLU A 63 5.41 -7.44 -12.18
N LYS A 64 4.39 -8.22 -12.57
CA LYS A 64 3.04 -7.71 -12.74
C LYS A 64 2.32 -7.66 -11.39
N ILE A 65 1.80 -6.49 -11.06
CA ILE A 65 1.01 -6.25 -9.85
C ILE A 65 -0.44 -6.05 -10.26
N SER A 66 -1.34 -6.75 -9.57
CA SER A 66 -2.78 -6.59 -9.71
C SER A 66 -3.34 -5.92 -8.47
N LEU A 67 -4.31 -5.02 -8.66
CA LEU A 67 -4.98 -4.30 -7.59
C LEU A 67 -6.46 -4.13 -7.92
N THR A 68 -7.29 -4.07 -6.88
CA THR A 68 -8.72 -3.78 -7.01
C THR A 68 -9.02 -2.51 -6.24
N ILE A 69 -9.60 -1.54 -6.94
CA ILE A 69 -10.04 -0.26 -6.38
C ILE A 69 -11.56 -0.23 -6.39
N GLU A 70 -12.15 0.10 -5.25
CA GLU A 70 -13.57 0.43 -5.13
C GLU A 70 -13.69 1.86 -4.61
N GLN A 71 -14.35 2.74 -5.35
CA GLN A 71 -14.61 4.11 -4.93
C GLN A 71 -16.02 4.22 -4.36
N SER A 72 -16.19 4.95 -3.26
CA SER A 72 -17.54 5.21 -2.75
C SER A 72 -18.32 6.08 -3.74
N SER A 73 -19.64 5.86 -3.81
CA SER A 73 -20.52 6.58 -4.75
C SER A 73 -20.57 8.09 -4.54
N ASP A 74 -20.17 8.56 -3.37
CA ASP A 74 -20.05 9.97 -2.99
C ASP A 74 -18.61 10.51 -3.09
N PHE A 75 -17.66 9.72 -3.62
CA PHE A 75 -16.26 10.09 -3.81
C PHE A 75 -15.51 10.47 -2.52
N SER A 76 -16.05 10.08 -1.36
CA SER A 76 -15.49 10.40 -0.04
C SER A 76 -14.48 9.36 0.47
N SER A 77 -14.37 8.21 -0.17
CA SER A 77 -13.43 7.15 0.20
C SER A 77 -13.05 6.26 -0.98
N ILE A 78 -11.88 5.65 -0.86
CA ILE A 78 -11.42 4.58 -1.75
C ILE A 78 -11.04 3.36 -0.92
N THR A 79 -11.45 2.20 -1.36
CA THR A 79 -11.02 0.90 -0.85
C THR A 79 -9.96 0.33 -1.78
N PHE A 80 -8.82 -0.02 -1.21
CA PHE A 80 -7.73 -0.72 -1.90
C PHE A 80 -7.50 -2.06 -1.18
N ASP A 81 -7.55 -3.19 -1.89
CA ASP A 81 -7.32 -4.53 -1.32
C ASP A 81 -8.10 -4.83 -0.03
N ASN A 82 -9.37 -4.38 0.03
CA ASN A 82 -10.31 -4.46 1.15
C ASN A 82 -10.09 -3.45 2.29
N GLU A 83 -9.26 -2.44 2.07
CA GLU A 83 -8.88 -1.47 3.10
C GLU A 83 -9.35 -0.07 2.70
N GLN A 84 -10.32 0.46 3.45
CA GLN A 84 -10.95 1.74 3.17
C GLN A 84 -10.08 2.90 3.67
N MET A 85 -9.79 3.82 2.77
CA MET A 85 -9.12 5.09 3.01
C MET A 85 -10.11 6.24 2.78
N PRO A 86 -10.50 6.98 3.83
CA PRO A 86 -11.29 8.19 3.66
C PRO A 86 -10.45 9.28 2.96
N ILE A 87 -11.11 10.01 2.05
CA ILE A 87 -10.59 11.17 1.34
C ILE A 87 -10.95 12.44 2.13
N ASP A 88 -10.09 13.46 2.07
CA ASP A 88 -10.15 14.68 2.85
C ASP A 88 -10.14 14.44 4.37
N THR A 89 -9.54 13.33 4.79
CA THR A 89 -9.36 12.99 6.20
C THR A 89 -8.02 12.32 6.44
N ILE A 90 -7.42 12.65 7.59
CA ILE A 90 -6.19 12.02 8.04
C ILE A 90 -6.52 10.64 8.58
N SER A 91 -5.98 9.62 7.92
CA SER A 91 -6.01 8.24 8.35
C SER A 91 -4.74 7.93 9.12
N ALA A 92 -4.87 7.38 10.33
CA ALA A 92 -3.72 6.97 11.13
C ALA A 92 -3.89 5.51 11.56
N TYR A 93 -2.83 4.74 11.40
CA TYR A 93 -2.77 3.32 11.72
C TYR A 93 -1.54 3.07 12.57
N SER A 94 -1.66 2.22 13.58
CA SER A 94 -0.52 1.83 14.39
C SER A 94 -0.58 0.34 14.67
N THR A 95 0.55 -0.34 14.54
CA THR A 95 0.73 -1.68 15.07
C THR A 95 1.77 -1.60 16.18
N GLN A 96 1.45 -2.21 17.32
CA GLN A 96 2.35 -2.27 18.47
C GLN A 96 2.64 -3.73 18.78
N GLY A 97 3.82 -4.18 18.38
CA GLY A 97 4.41 -5.44 18.81
C GLY A 97 5.21 -5.26 20.10
N ASN A 98 5.74 -6.38 20.62
CA ASN A 98 6.53 -6.37 21.85
C ASN A 98 7.80 -5.49 21.76
N PHE A 99 8.36 -5.32 20.56
CA PHE A 99 9.61 -4.57 20.33
C PHE A 99 9.59 -3.77 19.02
N VAL A 100 8.44 -3.63 18.37
CA VAL A 100 8.33 -2.87 17.12
C VAL A 100 7.05 -2.04 17.19
N VAL A 101 7.18 -0.74 16.92
CA VAL A 101 6.06 0.15 16.73
C VAL A 101 6.11 0.66 15.30
N ASP A 102 5.11 0.31 14.52
CA ASP A 102 4.88 0.90 13.21
C ASP A 102 3.67 1.83 13.30
N LYS A 103 3.77 2.99 12.67
CA LYS A 103 2.67 3.94 12.56
C LYS A 103 2.68 4.56 11.17
N ASN A 104 1.53 4.50 10.49
CA ASN A 104 1.34 5.12 9.19
C ASN A 104 0.26 6.19 9.31
N ILE A 105 0.54 7.38 8.81
CA ILE A 105 -0.41 8.48 8.70
C ILE A 105 -0.51 8.86 7.24
N ALA A 106 -1.69 8.68 6.66
CA ALA A 106 -1.97 9.03 5.27
C ALA A 106 -3.03 10.12 5.22
N HIS A 107 -2.91 11.03 4.27
CA HIS A 107 -3.93 12.02 3.96
C HIS A 107 -4.16 12.05 2.45
N LEU A 108 -5.36 11.67 2.03
CA LEU A 108 -5.78 11.66 0.64
C LEU A 108 -6.72 12.84 0.41
N HIS A 109 -6.62 13.50 -0.74
CA HIS A 109 -7.52 14.57 -1.15
C HIS A 109 -7.60 14.62 -2.67
N TRP A 110 -8.70 15.16 -3.20
CA TRP A 110 -8.83 15.40 -4.63
C TRP A 110 -7.99 16.59 -5.09
N SER A 111 -7.47 16.53 -6.31
CA SER A 111 -6.96 17.72 -7.00
C SER A 111 -8.10 18.72 -7.22
N GLY A 112 -7.75 19.99 -7.47
CA GLY A 112 -8.75 21.05 -7.65
C GLY A 112 -9.70 20.85 -8.83
N ASP A 113 -9.31 20.04 -9.81
CA ASP A 113 -10.10 19.64 -10.99
C ASP A 113 -10.77 18.25 -10.84
N GLY A 114 -10.54 17.56 -9.72
CA GLY A 114 -11.09 16.22 -9.46
C GLY A 114 -10.54 15.10 -10.34
N GLN A 115 -9.51 15.36 -11.15
CA GLN A 115 -8.96 14.37 -12.08
C GLN A 115 -7.85 13.51 -11.45
N GLN A 116 -7.36 13.90 -10.28
CA GLN A 116 -6.31 13.21 -9.56
C GLN A 116 -6.67 13.03 -8.09
N LEU A 117 -6.20 11.92 -7.53
CA LEU A 117 -6.15 11.74 -6.09
C LEU A 117 -4.73 11.99 -5.61
N LEU A 118 -4.56 12.87 -4.64
CA LEU A 118 -3.28 13.29 -4.11
C LEU A 118 -3.14 12.83 -2.67
N GLY A 119 -2.01 12.22 -2.37
CA GLY A 119 -1.70 11.61 -1.08
C GLY A 119 -0.46 12.22 -0.45
N SER A 120 -0.49 12.34 0.88
CA SER A 120 0.71 12.51 1.70
C SER A 120 0.82 11.35 2.67
N LEU A 121 2.04 10.87 2.91
CA LEU A 121 2.33 9.74 3.79
C LEU A 121 3.41 10.13 4.80
N LEU A 122 3.18 9.78 6.06
CA LEU A 122 4.17 9.72 7.11
C LEU A 122 4.17 8.30 7.68
N ALA A 123 5.23 7.56 7.40
CA ALA A 123 5.51 6.27 8.01
C ALA A 123 6.53 6.46 9.14
N TYR A 124 6.27 5.83 10.28
CA TYR A 124 7.14 5.82 11.44
C TYR A 124 7.36 4.37 11.83
N ARG A 125 8.61 3.98 12.02
CA ARG A 125 9.00 2.67 12.53
C ARG A 125 10.03 2.85 13.62
N LYS A 126 9.84 2.12 14.71
CA LYS A 126 10.83 2.01 15.77
C LYS A 126 10.96 0.57 16.21
N GLU A 127 12.16 0.04 16.10
CA GLU A 127 12.52 -1.29 16.56
C GLU A 127 13.16 -1.22 17.96
N GLY A 128 13.20 -2.36 18.65
CA GLY A 128 13.82 -2.54 19.96
C GLY A 128 13.00 -2.06 21.16
N ASN A 129 13.55 -2.28 22.35
CA ASN A 129 13.15 -1.52 23.53
C ASN A 129 13.45 -0.05 23.25
N LEU A 130 12.49 0.84 23.50
CA LEU A 130 12.45 2.25 23.03
C LEU A 130 13.75 3.09 23.20
N ALA A 131 14.74 2.60 23.94
CA ALA A 131 16.03 3.21 24.21
C ALA A 131 17.22 2.75 23.34
N LEU A 132 17.15 1.62 22.62
CA LEU A 132 18.35 1.00 22.04
C LEU A 132 18.56 1.24 20.53
N ASP A 133 17.48 1.42 19.77
CA ASP A 133 17.57 1.64 18.32
C ASP A 133 16.98 2.99 17.89
N GLY A 134 17.53 3.45 16.75
CA GLY A 134 17.14 4.68 16.08
C GLY A 134 15.72 4.63 15.54
N ILE A 135 15.15 5.82 15.34
CA ILE A 135 13.82 5.98 14.76
C ILE A 135 13.96 6.07 13.24
N GLU A 136 13.14 5.31 12.53
CA GLU A 136 13.03 5.40 11.08
C GLU A 136 11.73 6.11 10.70
N VAL A 137 11.83 7.12 9.85
CA VAL A 137 10.70 7.92 9.39
C VAL A 137 10.72 7.98 7.86
N GLY A 138 9.63 7.56 7.23
CA GLY A 138 9.38 7.81 5.82
C GLY A 138 8.41 8.98 5.65
N VAL A 139 8.76 9.96 4.84
CA VAL A 139 7.84 11.05 4.45
C VAL A 139 7.70 11.03 2.95
N GLY A 140 6.47 11.05 2.45
CA GLY A 140 6.24 11.00 1.02
C GLY A 140 4.95 11.63 0.56
N LYS A 141 4.84 11.67 -0.75
CA LYS A 141 3.64 12.05 -1.48
C LYS A 141 3.37 11.02 -2.55
N PHE A 142 2.11 10.83 -2.88
CA PHE A 142 1.69 9.99 -3.98
C PHE A 142 0.56 10.64 -4.76
N SER A 143 0.34 10.19 -5.99
CA SER A 143 -0.72 10.68 -6.85
C SER A 143 -1.28 9.56 -7.72
N TRP A 144 -2.60 9.57 -7.91
CA TRP A 144 -3.32 8.67 -8.81
C TRP A 144 -3.97 9.51 -9.89
N SER A 145 -3.86 9.09 -11.15
CA SER A 145 -4.51 9.75 -12.28
C SER A 145 -4.89 8.73 -13.34
N LEU A 146 -5.91 9.06 -14.15
CA LEU A 146 -6.24 8.31 -15.34
C LEU A 146 -5.70 9.03 -16.57
N GLU A 147 -4.95 8.32 -17.41
CA GLU A 147 -4.48 8.83 -18.70
C GLU A 147 -4.64 7.71 -19.73
N ASN A 148 -5.33 7.99 -20.85
CA ASN A 148 -5.60 7.00 -21.91
C ASN A 148 -6.18 5.67 -21.38
N ASP A 149 -7.15 5.74 -20.46
CA ASP A 149 -7.77 4.59 -19.79
C ASP A 149 -6.80 3.72 -18.95
N GLN A 150 -5.60 4.22 -18.67
CA GLN A 150 -4.62 3.60 -17.78
C GLN A 150 -4.60 4.33 -16.44
N LEU A 151 -4.45 3.56 -15.36
CA LEU A 151 -4.21 4.09 -14.03
C LEU A 151 -2.72 4.33 -13.85
N HIS A 152 -2.37 5.58 -13.58
CA HIS A 152 -1.02 6.00 -13.24
C HIS A 152 -0.93 6.23 -11.73
N TYR A 153 -0.01 5.52 -11.10
CA TYR A 153 0.35 5.71 -9.70
C TYR A 153 1.77 6.22 -9.62
N SER A 154 1.98 7.33 -8.92
CA SER A 154 3.33 7.84 -8.64
C SER A 154 3.51 8.03 -7.16
N ILE A 155 4.66 7.66 -6.63
CA ILE A 155 5.02 7.89 -5.22
C ILE A 155 6.46 8.37 -5.13
N ALA A 156 6.71 9.32 -4.24
CA ALA A 156 8.04 9.75 -3.86
C ALA A 156 8.15 9.72 -2.34
N LEU A 157 9.22 9.08 -1.83
CA LEU A 157 9.47 8.86 -0.41
C LEU A 157 10.90 9.27 -0.06
N SER A 158 11.04 10.02 1.03
CA SER A 158 12.32 10.28 1.68
C SER A 158 12.34 9.56 3.02
N PHE A 159 13.41 8.83 3.29
CA PHE A 159 13.61 8.07 4.52
C PHE A 159 14.65 8.73 5.38
N PHE A 160 14.36 8.82 6.67
CA PHE A 160 15.20 9.41 7.69
C PHE A 160 15.47 8.39 8.78
N LYS A 161 16.71 8.36 9.27
CA LYS A 161 17.07 7.63 10.48
C LYS A 161 17.64 8.62 11.49
N ASP A 162 16.99 8.73 12.65
CA ASP A 162 17.35 9.69 13.70
C ASP A 162 17.48 11.13 13.17
N GLY A 163 16.56 11.52 12.28
CA GLY A 163 16.52 12.85 11.66
C GLY A 163 17.51 13.07 10.51
N THR A 164 18.37 12.11 10.21
CA THR A 164 19.29 12.18 9.07
C THR A 164 18.67 11.52 7.84
N LEU A 165 18.63 12.21 6.70
CA LEU A 165 18.18 11.64 5.43
C LEU A 165 19.10 10.48 5.04
N THR A 166 18.54 9.28 4.92
CA THR A 166 19.29 8.07 4.55
C THR A 166 19.05 7.67 3.10
N ASN A 167 17.84 7.89 2.59
CA ASN A 167 17.48 7.50 1.23
C ASN A 167 16.35 8.38 0.68
N THR A 168 16.27 8.47 -0.64
CA THR A 168 15.09 8.97 -1.34
C THR A 168 14.80 8.04 -2.51
N THR A 169 13.53 7.67 -2.66
CA THR A 169 13.09 6.79 -3.73
C THR A 169 11.83 7.36 -4.37
N SER A 170 11.64 7.02 -5.63
CA SER A 170 10.42 7.32 -6.36
C SER A 170 10.07 6.17 -7.27
N TYR A 171 8.79 5.87 -7.36
CA TYR A 171 8.27 4.82 -8.22
C TYR A 171 7.10 5.37 -9.02
N HIS A 172 7.02 4.95 -10.27
CA HIS A 172 5.87 5.14 -11.12
C HIS A 172 5.37 3.76 -11.54
N CYS A 173 4.06 3.58 -11.49
CA CYS A 173 3.41 2.36 -11.92
C CYS A 173 2.28 2.70 -12.89
N VAL A 174 2.17 1.90 -13.95
CA VAL A 174 1.12 2.04 -14.96
C VAL A 174 0.32 0.75 -14.99
N TYR A 175 -0.99 0.88 -14.79
CA TYR A 175 -1.91 -0.25 -14.78
C TYR A 175 -2.94 -0.13 -15.88
N ASN A 176 -3.19 -1.25 -16.54
CA ASN A 176 -4.28 -1.42 -17.49
C ASN A 176 -5.49 -2.00 -16.76
N LYS A 177 -6.67 -1.54 -17.13
CA LYS A 177 -7.91 -2.14 -16.63
C LYS A 177 -7.97 -3.59 -17.12
N ALA A 178 -8.09 -4.53 -16.20
CA ALA A 178 -8.17 -5.94 -16.55
C ALA A 178 -9.45 -6.19 -17.33
N SER A 179 -9.34 -6.88 -18.47
CA SER A 179 -10.52 -7.43 -19.14
C SER A 179 -11.13 -8.49 -18.23
N ILE A 180 -12.44 -8.38 -17.99
CA ILE A 180 -13.19 -9.52 -17.47
C ILE A 180 -13.18 -10.53 -18.60
N ASP A 181 -12.33 -11.56 -18.50
CA ASP A 181 -12.39 -12.71 -19.39
C ASP A 181 -13.74 -13.40 -19.15
N THR A 182 -14.73 -13.05 -19.95
CA THR A 182 -16.05 -13.69 -20.02
C THR A 182 -16.00 -14.99 -20.80
#